data_AF-A0A285NXD8-F1
#
_entry.id   AF-A0A285NXD8-F1
#
_cell.length_a   1.000
_cell.length_b   1.000
_cell.length_c   1.000
_cell.angle_alpha   90.00
_cell.angle_beta   90.00
_cell.angle_gamma   90.00
#
_symmetry.space_group_name_H-M   'P 1'
#
loop_
_entity.id
_entity.type
_entity.pdbx_description
1 polymer ?
#
loop_
_entity_poly.entity_id
_entity_poly.type
_entity_poly.pdbx_seq_one_letter_code
_entity_poly.pdbx_strand_id
1 'polypeptide(L)'
;MRDGITPAEGPFESGDIVHISPTVDVDGRPHRYACEVEEVHSGDSLDEHTYSVRSVVQERTLRPRFGHYDLIPSPRGYENIDALLGSRHVDGERLLGKFKRPDLEKINACLSVVDPDEDPTKDWLNELEKNDVDRINSIFAELILLYHLRTAYGRDQVVMNARIDGKGSKDFDLRVLTEEDDVWIEVMKPDYAASLPDEVGFISGDKTGNSIDNKLKKKFEDARDHAPDGAVLVLAAYLEEQITQGLEISQWLDEDYYDVGEFCDGWLTYTHLTETEIGYQSFTEAGERCRTLFDRMVAE
;
A
#
# COMPACT_ATOMS: atom_id res chain seq x y z
N MET A 1 25.04 -2.70 -8.58
CA MET A 1 23.68 -3.26 -8.52
C MET A 1 22.85 -2.27 -7.71
N ARG A 2 21.63 -1.95 -8.12
CA ARG A 2 20.70 -1.26 -7.21
C ARG A 2 20.19 -2.35 -6.27
N ASP A 3 20.25 -2.10 -4.97
CA ASP A 3 19.93 -3.08 -3.94
C ASP A 3 18.50 -3.60 -4.14
N GLY A 4 18.32 -4.92 -4.27
CA GLY A 4 17.02 -5.58 -4.28
C GLY A 4 16.36 -5.90 -5.63
N ILE A 5 17.04 -5.76 -6.78
CA ILE A 5 16.54 -6.25 -8.08
C ILE A 5 17.36 -7.43 -8.60
N THR A 6 16.70 -8.57 -8.79
CA THR A 6 17.31 -9.82 -9.25
C THR A 6 16.88 -10.14 -10.70
N PRO A 7 17.82 -10.29 -11.64
CA PRO A 7 17.52 -10.80 -12.98
C PRO A 7 16.94 -12.22 -12.93
N ALA A 8 16.24 -12.64 -13.99
CA ALA A 8 15.81 -14.02 -14.10
C ALA A 8 17.00 -14.97 -14.25
N GLU A 9 16.94 -16.16 -13.64
CA GLU A 9 17.99 -17.18 -13.74
C GLU A 9 17.92 -17.98 -15.05
N GLY A 10 16.78 -17.97 -15.72
CA GLY A 10 16.49 -18.70 -16.95
C GLY A 10 15.76 -17.84 -17.98
N PRO A 11 15.62 -18.32 -19.23
CA PRO A 11 15.00 -17.54 -20.29
C PRO A 11 13.52 -17.29 -19.98
N PHE A 12 13.03 -16.08 -20.30
CA PHE A 12 11.60 -15.79 -20.25
C PHE A 12 10.82 -16.57 -21.31
N GLU A 13 9.56 -16.84 -21.01
CA GLU A 13 8.59 -17.47 -21.89
C GLU A 13 7.58 -16.44 -22.43
N SER A 14 6.87 -16.82 -23.50
CA SER A 14 5.77 -16.00 -24.01
C SER A 14 4.64 -15.92 -22.98
N GLY A 15 4.17 -14.71 -22.70
CA GLY A 15 3.17 -14.42 -21.67
C GLY A 15 3.74 -13.99 -20.32
N ASP A 16 5.06 -14.08 -20.12
CA ASP A 16 5.72 -13.59 -18.91
C ASP A 16 5.59 -12.06 -18.78
N ILE A 17 5.41 -11.59 -17.55
CA ILE A 17 5.36 -10.17 -17.23
C ILE A 17 6.73 -9.71 -16.76
N VAL A 18 7.23 -8.64 -17.40
CA VAL A 18 8.57 -8.11 -17.19
C VAL A 18 8.56 -6.59 -17.11
N HIS A 19 9.54 -6.02 -16.41
CA HIS A 19 9.91 -4.61 -16.58
C HIS A 19 11.17 -4.50 -17.40
N ILE A 20 11.23 -3.49 -18.27
CA ILE A 20 12.49 -3.10 -18.90
C ILE A 20 13.35 -2.41 -17.84
N SER A 21 14.63 -2.75 -17.77
CA SER A 21 15.61 -2.17 -16.84
C SER A 21 15.65 -0.64 -16.96
N PRO A 22 15.75 0.11 -15.84
CA PRO A 22 15.85 1.58 -15.89
C PRO A 22 17.10 2.09 -16.62
N THR A 23 18.10 1.22 -16.83
CA THR A 23 19.32 1.54 -17.57
C THR A 23 19.15 1.46 -19.08
N VAL A 24 18.05 0.86 -19.54
CA VAL A 24 17.73 0.71 -20.96
C VAL A 24 16.83 1.86 -21.39
N ASP A 25 17.28 2.56 -22.40
CA ASP A 25 16.55 3.68 -22.98
C ASP A 25 15.56 3.16 -24.05
N VAL A 26 14.29 3.53 -23.90
CA VAL A 26 13.24 3.30 -24.89
C VAL A 26 12.75 4.67 -25.39
N ASP A 27 13.11 5.02 -26.62
CA ASP A 27 12.72 6.28 -27.27
C ASP A 27 13.14 7.57 -26.53
N GLY A 28 14.32 7.57 -25.92
CA GLY A 28 14.91 8.68 -25.16
C GLY A 28 14.47 8.78 -23.70
N ARG A 29 13.79 7.76 -23.15
CA ARG A 29 13.28 7.72 -21.77
C ARG A 29 13.29 6.31 -21.18
N PRO A 30 13.50 6.15 -19.85
CA PRO A 30 13.29 4.87 -19.20
C PRO A 30 11.81 4.44 -19.25
N HIS A 31 11.54 3.25 -19.79
CA HIS A 31 10.21 2.67 -19.70
C HIS A 31 9.90 2.32 -18.24
N ARG A 32 8.67 2.59 -17.77
CA ARG A 32 8.27 2.40 -16.36
C ARG A 32 7.14 1.40 -16.18
N TYR A 33 6.42 1.07 -17.24
CA TYR A 33 5.24 0.21 -17.16
C TYR A 33 5.66 -1.25 -17.38
N ALA A 34 4.84 -2.16 -16.88
CA ALA A 34 5.03 -3.57 -17.17
C ALA A 34 4.84 -3.86 -18.66
N CYS A 35 5.55 -4.88 -19.12
CA CYS A 35 5.43 -5.43 -20.45
C CYS A 35 5.15 -6.93 -20.37
N GLU A 36 4.45 -7.45 -21.37
CA GLU A 36 4.28 -8.89 -21.58
C GLU A 36 5.21 -9.35 -22.69
N VAL A 37 5.89 -10.47 -22.50
CA VAL A 37 6.74 -11.08 -23.54
C VAL A 37 5.83 -11.66 -24.63
N GLU A 38 5.87 -11.07 -25.84
CA GLU A 38 5.10 -11.56 -26.99
C GLU A 38 5.85 -12.67 -27.71
N GLU A 39 7.13 -12.43 -28.05
CA GLU A 39 7.95 -13.38 -28.80
C GLU A 39 9.33 -13.57 -28.13
N VAL A 40 9.77 -14.83 -28.09
CA VAL A 40 11.10 -15.23 -27.62
C VAL A 40 11.96 -15.58 -28.83
N HIS A 41 13.13 -14.97 -28.93
CA HIS A 41 14.14 -15.31 -29.93
C HIS A 41 15.32 -15.95 -29.22
N SER A 42 15.32 -17.29 -29.20
CA SER A 42 16.31 -18.08 -28.47
C SER A 42 17.71 -17.96 -29.06
N GLY A 43 18.70 -17.90 -28.17
CA GLY A 43 20.11 -18.11 -28.49
C GLY A 43 20.68 -19.33 -27.77
N ASP A 44 21.95 -19.66 -27.99
CA ASP A 44 22.61 -20.80 -27.34
C ASP A 44 22.95 -20.49 -25.86
N SER A 45 22.92 -19.20 -25.48
CA SER A 45 23.12 -18.69 -24.12
C SER A 45 22.13 -17.58 -23.76
N LEU A 46 21.97 -17.24 -22.47
CA LEU A 46 21.08 -16.16 -22.03
C LEU A 46 21.45 -14.80 -22.64
N ASP A 47 22.74 -14.51 -22.81
CA ASP A 47 23.23 -13.28 -23.45
C ASP A 47 22.77 -13.12 -24.91
N GLU A 48 22.48 -14.24 -25.57
CA GLU A 48 22.02 -14.28 -26.96
C GLU A 48 20.49 -14.27 -27.09
N HIS A 49 19.76 -14.49 -25.99
CA HIS A 49 18.31 -14.41 -26.00
C HIS A 49 17.84 -12.96 -26.17
N THR A 50 16.90 -12.77 -27.08
CA THR A 50 16.22 -11.48 -27.23
C THR A 50 14.70 -11.65 -27.24
N TYR A 51 14.00 -10.61 -26.81
CA TYR A 51 12.57 -10.64 -26.54
C TYR A 51 11.87 -9.47 -27.22
N SER A 52 10.74 -9.77 -27.87
CA SER A 52 9.78 -8.75 -28.28
C SER A 52 8.75 -8.61 -27.17
N VAL A 53 8.59 -7.40 -26.63
CA VAL A 53 7.71 -7.17 -25.47
C VAL A 53 6.63 -6.14 -25.81
N ARG A 54 5.42 -6.36 -25.30
CA ARG A 54 4.28 -5.44 -25.45
C ARG A 54 4.04 -4.68 -24.16
N SER A 55 4.00 -3.36 -24.24
CA SER A 55 3.61 -2.55 -23.09
C SER A 55 2.16 -2.83 -22.73
N VAL A 56 1.90 -3.17 -21.46
CA VAL A 56 0.54 -3.46 -20.96
C VAL A 56 -0.34 -2.21 -21.04
N VAL A 57 0.20 -1.03 -20.73
CA VAL A 57 -0.57 0.23 -20.69
C VAL A 57 -0.71 0.87 -22.07
N GLN A 58 0.34 0.83 -22.90
CA GLN A 58 0.28 1.44 -24.24
C GLN A 58 -0.29 0.48 -25.30
N GLU A 59 -0.55 -0.77 -24.92
CA GLU A 59 -1.07 -1.84 -25.77
C GLU A 59 -0.34 -2.01 -27.10
N ARG A 60 0.99 -1.78 -27.11
CA ARG A 60 1.83 -1.87 -28.31
C ARG A 60 3.15 -2.57 -28.03
N THR A 61 3.65 -3.27 -29.05
CA THR A 61 5.00 -3.84 -29.04
C THR A 61 6.04 -2.71 -29.01
N LEU A 62 6.95 -2.78 -28.05
CA LEU A 62 8.06 -1.85 -27.93
C LEU A 62 9.20 -2.27 -28.87
N ARG A 63 9.97 -1.28 -29.32
CA ARG A 63 11.17 -1.48 -30.15
C ARG A 63 12.37 -0.81 -29.48
N PRO A 64 13.60 -1.33 -29.68
CA PRO A 64 13.96 -2.57 -30.39
C PRO A 64 13.57 -3.83 -29.60
N ARG A 65 14.06 -5.01 -30.01
CA ARG A 65 14.05 -6.19 -29.13
C ARG A 65 14.99 -5.96 -27.96
N PHE A 66 14.68 -6.56 -26.82
CA PHE A 66 15.42 -6.42 -25.57
C PHE A 66 16.23 -7.69 -25.31
N GLY A 67 17.48 -7.55 -24.84
CA GLY A 67 18.26 -8.68 -24.37
C GLY A 67 17.73 -9.24 -23.05
N HIS A 68 18.20 -10.41 -22.65
CA HIS A 68 17.77 -11.04 -21.40
C HIS A 68 18.00 -10.15 -20.17
N TYR A 69 19.19 -9.57 -20.03
CA TYR A 69 19.56 -8.71 -18.91
C TYR A 69 19.02 -7.28 -19.01
N ASP A 70 18.35 -6.93 -20.12
CA ASP A 70 17.57 -5.70 -20.24
C ASP A 70 16.22 -5.82 -19.55
N LEU A 71 15.81 -7.03 -19.16
CA LEU A 71 14.50 -7.33 -18.57
C LEU A 71 14.64 -7.79 -17.12
N ILE A 72 13.65 -7.42 -16.33
CA ILE A 72 13.51 -7.76 -14.92
C ILE A 72 12.21 -8.57 -14.80
N PRO A 73 12.20 -9.77 -14.21
CA PRO A 73 10.96 -10.50 -13.95
C PRO A 73 10.03 -9.65 -13.07
N SER A 74 8.74 -9.61 -13.37
CA SER A 74 7.79 -8.80 -12.61
C SER A 74 6.59 -9.64 -12.13
N PRO A 75 6.27 -9.65 -10.83
CA PRO A 75 6.87 -8.86 -9.75
C PRO A 75 8.02 -9.58 -9.01
N ARG A 76 8.46 -10.75 -9.48
CA ARG A 76 9.46 -11.59 -8.77
C ARG A 76 10.91 -11.13 -8.87
N GLY A 77 11.19 -10.13 -9.70
CA GLY A 77 12.51 -9.53 -9.75
C GLY A 77 12.82 -8.63 -8.55
N TYR A 78 11.88 -8.44 -7.63
CA TYR A 78 12.03 -7.58 -6.46
C TYR A 78 12.14 -8.46 -5.21
N GLU A 79 13.28 -8.39 -4.52
CA GLU A 79 13.70 -9.34 -3.48
C GLU A 79 12.65 -9.60 -2.37
N ASN A 80 12.11 -8.55 -1.77
CA ASN A 80 11.14 -8.69 -0.67
C ASN A 80 9.77 -9.13 -1.17
N ILE A 81 9.42 -8.78 -2.41
CA ILE A 81 8.19 -9.29 -3.04
C ILE A 81 8.35 -10.79 -3.30
N ASP A 82 9.47 -11.22 -3.88
CA ASP A 82 9.72 -12.64 -4.14
C ASP A 82 9.81 -13.43 -2.83
N ALA A 83 10.44 -12.88 -1.80
CA ALA A 83 10.46 -13.48 -0.45
C ALA A 83 9.05 -13.66 0.14
N LEU A 84 8.18 -12.65 0.02
CA LEU A 84 6.78 -12.74 0.47
C LEU A 84 6.00 -13.81 -0.29
N LEU A 85 6.15 -13.86 -1.62
CA LEU A 85 5.48 -14.85 -2.46
C LEU A 85 6.04 -16.27 -2.23
N GLY A 86 7.32 -16.37 -1.86
CA GLY A 86 8.05 -17.62 -1.72
C GLY A 86 7.92 -18.49 -2.97
N SER A 87 7.88 -19.81 -2.79
CA SER A 87 7.65 -20.76 -3.89
C SER A 87 6.19 -20.87 -4.34
N ARG A 88 5.28 -20.08 -3.76
CA ARG A 88 3.84 -20.13 -4.08
C ARG A 88 3.56 -19.25 -5.28
N HIS A 89 2.93 -19.80 -6.30
CA HIS A 89 2.24 -19.00 -7.31
C HIS A 89 0.89 -18.58 -6.75
N VAL A 90 0.58 -17.29 -6.82
CA VAL A 90 -0.72 -16.72 -6.41
C VAL A 90 -1.34 -15.98 -7.59
N ASP A 91 -2.65 -16.05 -7.75
CA ASP A 91 -3.34 -15.49 -8.92
C ASP A 91 -3.09 -13.97 -9.08
N GLY A 92 -3.05 -13.25 -7.96
CA GLY A 92 -2.77 -11.80 -7.92
C GLY A 92 -1.34 -11.41 -8.33
N GLU A 93 -0.41 -12.36 -8.48
CA GLU A 93 0.96 -12.08 -8.93
C GLU A 93 0.97 -11.36 -10.29
N ARG A 94 0.09 -11.76 -11.20
CA ARG A 94 -0.04 -11.11 -12.51
C ARG A 94 -0.62 -9.69 -12.40
N LEU A 95 -1.45 -9.40 -11.40
CA LEU A 95 -1.94 -8.03 -11.15
C LEU A 95 -0.82 -7.15 -10.62
N LEU A 96 -0.11 -7.60 -9.59
CA LEU A 96 1.05 -6.90 -9.03
C LEU A 96 2.10 -6.66 -10.12
N GLY A 97 2.39 -7.69 -10.94
CA GLY A 97 3.37 -7.60 -12.01
C GLY A 97 3.08 -6.51 -13.05
N LYS A 98 1.82 -6.04 -13.15
CA LYS A 98 1.39 -4.97 -14.06
C LYS A 98 1.61 -3.56 -13.53
N PHE A 99 1.93 -3.39 -12.26
CA PHE A 99 2.22 -2.08 -11.68
C PHE A 99 3.44 -1.41 -12.33
N LYS A 100 3.55 -0.09 -12.18
CA LYS A 100 4.73 0.62 -12.68
C LYS A 100 5.91 0.21 -11.82
N ARG A 101 7.10 0.17 -12.41
CA ARG A 101 8.34 -0.16 -11.69
C ARG A 101 8.51 0.66 -10.39
N PRO A 102 8.32 1.99 -10.36
CA PRO A 102 8.42 2.74 -9.10
C PRO A 102 7.45 2.28 -8.01
N ASP A 103 6.25 1.83 -8.39
CA ASP A 103 5.25 1.33 -7.44
C ASP A 103 5.72 0.00 -6.84
N LEU A 104 6.29 -0.91 -7.66
CA LEU A 104 6.89 -2.15 -7.17
C LEU A 104 8.18 -1.93 -6.38
N GLU A 105 9.03 -0.98 -6.78
CA GLU A 105 10.21 -0.56 -6.00
C GLU A 105 9.78 -0.10 -4.60
N LYS A 106 8.65 0.64 -4.52
CA LYS A 106 8.09 1.06 -3.24
C LYS A 106 7.50 -0.08 -2.45
N ILE A 107 6.66 -0.93 -3.04
CA ILE A 107 6.10 -2.12 -2.37
C ILE A 107 7.24 -2.97 -1.82
N ASN A 108 8.28 -3.19 -2.61
CA ASN A 108 9.48 -3.92 -2.20
C ASN A 108 10.18 -3.24 -1.01
N ALA A 109 10.32 -1.92 -1.01
CA ALA A 109 10.88 -1.19 0.12
C ALA A 109 10.00 -1.33 1.38
N CYS A 110 8.68 -1.20 1.25
CA CYS A 110 7.76 -1.36 2.38
C CYS A 110 7.82 -2.77 2.99
N LEU A 111 7.96 -3.80 2.16
CA LEU A 111 8.09 -5.18 2.61
C LEU A 111 9.40 -5.46 3.36
N SER A 112 10.40 -4.58 3.30
CA SER A 112 11.68 -4.77 4.01
C SER A 112 11.54 -4.74 5.54
N VAL A 113 10.45 -4.17 6.07
CA VAL A 113 10.17 -4.12 7.52
C VAL A 113 9.20 -5.20 7.97
N VAL A 114 8.73 -6.07 7.06
CA VAL A 114 7.75 -7.13 7.33
C VAL A 114 8.46 -8.38 7.81
N ASP A 115 7.87 -9.03 8.80
CA ASP A 115 8.27 -10.36 9.23
C ASP A 115 7.24 -11.41 8.82
N PRO A 116 7.58 -12.33 7.91
CA PRO A 116 6.66 -13.37 7.46
C PRO A 116 6.13 -14.33 8.54
N ASP A 117 6.86 -14.48 9.65
CA ASP A 117 6.52 -15.40 10.74
C ASP A 117 5.61 -14.75 11.80
N GLU A 118 5.71 -13.44 12.00
CA GLU A 118 4.94 -12.69 13.00
C GLU A 118 3.78 -11.87 12.42
N ASP A 119 3.97 -11.29 11.22
CA ASP A 119 2.97 -10.44 10.58
C ASP A 119 1.91 -11.28 9.85
N PRO A 120 0.70 -10.72 9.58
CA PRO A 120 -0.41 -11.41 8.92
C PRO A 120 -0.19 -11.65 7.41
N THR A 121 1.03 -11.97 6.98
CA THR A 121 1.42 -12.19 5.57
C THR A 121 0.59 -13.27 4.89
N LYS A 122 0.14 -14.29 5.63
CA LYS A 122 -0.79 -15.32 5.11
C LYS A 122 -2.13 -14.74 4.67
N ASP A 123 -2.66 -13.77 5.43
CA ASP A 123 -3.92 -13.13 5.10
C ASP A 123 -3.75 -12.26 3.86
N TRP A 124 -2.65 -11.51 3.76
CA TRP A 124 -2.32 -10.76 2.55
C TRP A 124 -2.20 -11.65 1.30
N LEU A 125 -1.53 -12.80 1.42
CA LEU A 125 -1.45 -13.77 0.32
C LEU A 125 -2.83 -14.32 -0.05
N ASN A 126 -3.70 -14.59 0.93
CA ASN A 126 -5.07 -15.04 0.66
C ASN A 126 -5.92 -13.94 -0.01
N GLU A 127 -5.73 -12.68 0.33
CA GLU A 127 -6.37 -11.56 -0.36
C GLU A 127 -5.84 -11.40 -1.79
N LEU A 128 -4.53 -11.59 -2.01
CA LEU A 128 -3.93 -11.58 -3.36
C LEU A 128 -4.52 -12.68 -4.25
N GLU A 129 -4.88 -13.84 -3.70
CA GLU A 129 -5.56 -14.92 -4.45
C GLU A 129 -6.97 -14.54 -4.93
N LYS A 130 -7.64 -13.60 -4.27
CA LYS A 130 -8.97 -13.15 -4.68
C LYS A 130 -8.93 -12.31 -5.96
N ASN A 131 -7.74 -11.88 -6.38
CA ASN A 131 -7.53 -11.11 -7.61
C ASN A 131 -8.40 -9.82 -7.64
N ASP A 132 -8.55 -9.18 -6.47
CA ASP A 132 -9.36 -7.99 -6.25
C ASP A 132 -8.44 -6.76 -6.08
N VAL A 133 -8.56 -5.81 -7.00
CA VAL A 133 -7.72 -4.60 -7.04
C VAL A 133 -7.91 -3.74 -5.79
N ASP A 134 -9.12 -3.65 -5.25
CA ASP A 134 -9.40 -2.79 -4.09
C ASP A 134 -8.82 -3.40 -2.81
N ARG A 135 -8.81 -4.73 -2.71
CA ARG A 135 -8.14 -5.46 -1.63
C ARG A 135 -6.63 -5.31 -1.70
N ILE A 136 -6.03 -5.44 -2.88
CA ILE A 136 -4.59 -5.25 -3.08
C ILE A 136 -4.17 -3.83 -2.69
N ASN A 137 -4.95 -2.82 -3.09
CA ASN A 137 -4.69 -1.44 -2.71
C ASN A 137 -4.83 -1.20 -1.21
N SER A 138 -5.77 -1.88 -0.53
CA SER A 138 -5.91 -1.79 0.93
C SER A 138 -4.69 -2.33 1.65
N ILE A 139 -4.16 -3.48 1.22
CA ILE A 139 -2.91 -4.04 1.75
C ILE A 139 -1.75 -3.06 1.54
N PHE A 140 -1.67 -2.43 0.37
CA PHE A 140 -0.60 -1.46 0.11
C PHE A 140 -0.70 -0.21 0.99
N ALA A 141 -1.91 0.28 1.26
CA ALA A 141 -2.12 1.38 2.20
C ALA A 141 -1.58 1.02 3.60
N GLU A 142 -1.98 -0.14 4.13
CA GLU A 142 -1.47 -0.66 5.42
C GLU A 142 0.06 -0.79 5.43
N LEU A 143 0.65 -1.36 4.36
CA LEU A 143 2.10 -1.54 4.21
C LEU A 143 2.87 -0.23 4.23
N ILE A 144 2.37 0.83 3.59
CA ILE A 144 3.03 2.14 3.59
C ILE A 144 3.08 2.70 5.01
N LEU A 145 1.97 2.64 5.74
CA LEU A 145 1.91 3.16 7.10
C LEU A 145 2.80 2.35 8.04
N LEU A 146 2.76 1.03 7.93
CA LEU A 146 3.64 0.11 8.66
C LEU A 146 5.11 0.46 8.43
N TYR A 147 5.53 0.67 7.18
CA TYR A 147 6.90 1.01 6.83
C TYR A 147 7.38 2.25 7.56
N HIS A 148 6.60 3.33 7.54
CA HIS A 148 6.96 4.58 8.20
C HIS A 148 7.00 4.45 9.72
N LEU A 149 6.01 3.75 10.31
CA LEU A 149 6.00 3.50 11.76
C LEU A 149 7.20 2.66 12.20
N ARG A 150 7.50 1.54 11.52
CA ARG A 150 8.64 0.68 11.87
C ARG A 150 9.98 1.32 11.58
N THR A 151 10.06 2.23 10.61
CA THR A 151 11.27 3.02 10.37
C THR A 151 11.53 3.97 11.53
N ALA A 152 10.50 4.68 12.00
CA ALA A 152 10.63 5.68 13.08
C ALA A 152 10.79 5.05 14.49
N TYR A 153 10.07 3.96 14.78
CA TYR A 153 9.96 3.38 16.12
C TYR A 153 10.65 2.03 16.27
N GLY A 154 11.01 1.38 15.16
CA GLY A 154 11.50 0.02 15.18
C GLY A 154 10.38 -0.99 15.30
N ARG A 155 10.72 -2.24 14.99
CA ARG A 155 9.76 -3.34 14.88
C ARG A 155 9.15 -3.75 16.21
N ASP A 156 9.93 -3.73 17.29
CA ASP A 156 9.47 -4.17 18.62
C ASP A 156 8.36 -3.27 19.21
N GLN A 157 8.25 -2.05 18.70
CA GLN A 157 7.26 -1.07 19.14
C GLN A 157 6.02 -1.02 18.23
N VAL A 158 6.03 -1.69 17.08
CA VAL A 158 4.95 -1.59 16.08
C VAL A 158 4.43 -2.98 15.70
N VAL A 159 3.22 -3.27 16.15
CA VAL A 159 2.56 -4.57 16.01
C VAL A 159 1.42 -4.47 14.99
N MET A 160 1.32 -5.47 14.11
CA MET A 160 0.20 -5.61 13.17
C MET A 160 -0.95 -6.41 13.77
N ASN A 161 -2.18 -6.15 13.30
CA ASN A 161 -3.40 -6.88 13.70
C ASN A 161 -3.53 -7.00 15.22
N ALA A 162 -3.28 -5.89 15.92
CA ALA A 162 -3.33 -5.86 17.36
C ALA A 162 -4.77 -5.96 17.84
N ARG A 163 -5.02 -6.83 18.82
CA ARG A 163 -6.37 -7.09 19.33
C ARG A 163 -6.63 -6.39 20.65
N ILE A 164 -7.75 -5.68 20.74
CA ILE A 164 -8.29 -5.19 22.02
C ILE A 164 -9.10 -6.33 22.65
N ASP A 165 -8.82 -6.64 23.92
CA ASP A 165 -9.51 -7.69 24.67
C ASP A 165 -10.96 -7.28 24.97
N GLY A 166 -11.93 -7.93 24.34
CA GLY A 166 -13.35 -7.62 24.53
C GLY A 166 -14.26 -8.54 23.73
N LYS A 167 -15.49 -8.76 24.22
CA LYS A 167 -16.46 -9.60 23.51
C LYS A 167 -17.01 -8.85 22.31
N GLY A 168 -16.57 -9.23 21.10
CA GLY A 168 -16.98 -8.57 19.84
C GLY A 168 -15.97 -7.53 19.35
N SER A 169 -14.95 -7.23 20.15
CA SER A 169 -13.83 -6.37 19.77
C SER A 169 -13.12 -6.91 18.53
N LYS A 170 -12.72 -6.00 17.64
CA LYS A 170 -12.00 -6.28 16.40
C LYS A 170 -10.55 -5.90 16.52
N ASP A 171 -9.75 -6.57 15.70
CA ASP A 171 -8.34 -6.25 15.57
C ASP A 171 -8.19 -4.88 14.90
N PHE A 172 -7.24 -4.09 15.36
CA PHE A 172 -6.77 -2.87 14.71
C PHE A 172 -5.59 -3.24 13.82
N ASP A 173 -5.51 -2.59 12.65
CA ASP A 173 -4.48 -2.94 11.66
C ASP A 173 -3.07 -2.74 12.22
N LEU A 174 -2.85 -1.70 13.04
CA LEU A 174 -1.55 -1.37 13.63
C LEU A 174 -1.69 -0.92 15.10
N ARG A 175 -0.66 -1.20 15.90
CA ARG A 175 -0.49 -0.64 17.25
C ARG A 175 0.94 -0.18 17.46
N VAL A 176 1.11 1.04 17.98
CA VAL A 176 2.40 1.62 18.36
C VAL A 176 2.48 1.71 19.87
N LEU A 177 3.46 1.04 20.47
CA LEU A 177 3.68 1.03 21.92
C LEU A 177 5.04 1.64 22.24
N THR A 178 5.02 2.83 22.84
CA THR A 178 6.22 3.52 23.34
C THR A 178 6.20 3.53 24.87
N GLU A 179 7.22 4.15 25.50
CA GLU A 179 7.20 4.36 26.96
C GLU A 179 6.10 5.34 27.39
N GLU A 180 5.66 6.21 26.49
CA GLU A 180 4.74 7.32 26.77
C GLU A 180 3.33 7.10 26.21
N ASP A 181 3.20 6.35 25.11
CA ASP A 181 1.96 6.22 24.35
C ASP A 181 1.62 4.76 23.99
N ASP A 182 0.33 4.47 23.97
CA ASP A 182 -0.26 3.23 23.45
C ASP A 182 -1.30 3.59 22.38
N VAL A 183 -0.86 3.62 21.11
CA VAL A 183 -1.66 4.12 20.00
C VAL A 183 -2.16 2.97 19.14
N TRP A 184 -3.47 2.89 18.94
CA TRP A 184 -4.15 1.87 18.16
C TRP A 184 -4.68 2.49 16.88
N ILE A 185 -4.22 2.02 15.73
CA ILE A 185 -4.43 2.65 14.45
C ILE A 185 -5.21 1.70 13.54
N GLU A 186 -6.38 2.13 13.10
CA GLU A 186 -7.14 1.45 12.06
C GLU A 186 -6.89 2.17 10.74
N VAL A 187 -6.52 1.41 9.72
CA VAL A 187 -6.34 1.91 8.36
C VAL A 187 -7.67 1.85 7.61
N MET A 188 -7.93 2.92 6.88
CA MET A 188 -8.98 2.96 5.87
C MET A 188 -8.42 3.45 4.55
N LYS A 189 -8.75 2.72 3.49
CA LYS A 189 -8.73 3.24 2.13
C LYS A 189 -10.18 3.65 1.81
N PRO A 190 -10.50 4.94 1.65
CA PRO A 190 -11.84 5.31 1.30
C PRO A 190 -12.09 4.95 -0.18
N ASP A 191 -13.27 4.39 -0.46
CA ASP A 191 -13.60 3.78 -1.74
C ASP A 191 -14.12 4.83 -2.73
N TYR A 192 -13.21 5.42 -3.52
CA TYR A 192 -13.54 6.52 -4.43
C TYR A 192 -13.77 6.09 -5.88
N ALA A 193 -13.06 5.06 -6.36
CA ALA A 193 -13.03 4.72 -7.79
C ALA A 193 -14.31 4.02 -8.28
N ALA A 194 -14.99 3.22 -7.44
CA ALA A 194 -16.24 2.56 -7.80
C ALA A 194 -17.49 3.47 -7.67
N SER A 195 -17.31 4.71 -7.18
CA SER A 195 -18.38 5.55 -6.64
C SER A 195 -18.70 6.80 -7.46
N LEU A 196 -17.90 7.08 -8.51
CA LEU A 196 -18.09 8.25 -9.38
C LEU A 196 -19.37 8.07 -10.20
N PRO A 197 -20.41 8.92 -10.02
CA PRO A 197 -21.52 8.95 -10.96
C PRO A 197 -20.99 9.36 -12.36
N ASP A 198 -21.64 8.88 -13.42
CA ASP A 198 -21.33 9.19 -14.84
C ASP A 198 -21.39 10.70 -15.20
N GLU A 199 -21.57 11.60 -14.23
CA GLU A 199 -21.63 13.04 -14.43
C GLU A 199 -20.37 13.70 -13.86
N VAL A 200 -19.58 14.30 -14.75
CA VAL A 200 -18.45 15.18 -14.42
C VAL A 200 -18.99 16.42 -13.71
N GLY A 201 -18.96 16.37 -12.37
CA GLY A 201 -19.24 17.47 -11.45
C GLY A 201 -18.49 17.20 -10.13
N PHE A 202 -18.18 18.24 -9.35
CA PHE A 202 -17.57 18.10 -8.02
C PHE A 202 -18.34 17.02 -7.23
N ILE A 203 -17.60 16.00 -6.80
CA ILE A 203 -18.10 14.76 -6.20
C ILE A 203 -18.83 15.11 -4.89
N SER A 204 -19.94 14.41 -4.60
CA SER A 204 -20.80 14.67 -3.44
C SER A 204 -20.22 14.08 -2.14
N GLY A 205 -19.99 14.91 -1.11
CA GLY A 205 -19.42 14.51 0.19
C GLY A 205 -20.22 13.48 1.00
N ASP A 206 -21.53 13.32 0.74
CA ASP A 206 -22.43 12.43 1.48
C ASP A 206 -21.98 10.95 1.50
N LYS A 207 -21.26 10.48 0.47
CA LYS A 207 -20.84 9.07 0.36
C LYS A 207 -19.57 8.78 1.15
N THR A 208 -18.63 9.72 1.16
CA THR A 208 -17.37 9.65 1.92
C THR A 208 -17.66 9.59 3.42
N GLY A 209 -18.57 10.44 3.90
CA GLY A 209 -19.05 10.43 5.28
C GLY A 209 -19.64 9.08 5.70
N ASN A 210 -20.47 8.45 4.87
CA ASN A 210 -21.10 7.16 5.18
C ASN A 210 -20.10 6.00 5.38
N SER A 211 -18.99 5.98 4.63
CA SER A 211 -17.94 4.95 4.80
C SER A 211 -17.18 5.14 6.11
N ILE A 212 -16.81 6.40 6.41
CA ILE A 212 -16.13 6.78 7.66
C ILE A 212 -17.04 6.48 8.86
N ASP A 213 -18.31 6.87 8.80
CA ASP A 213 -19.34 6.61 9.82
C ASP A 213 -19.46 5.12 10.15
N ASN A 214 -19.57 4.30 9.11
CA ASN A 214 -19.67 2.86 9.27
C ASN A 214 -18.39 2.28 9.89
N LYS A 215 -17.21 2.82 9.55
CA LYS A 215 -15.95 2.36 10.13
C LYS A 215 -15.88 2.75 11.62
N LEU A 216 -16.18 4.00 11.97
CA LEU A 216 -16.19 4.50 13.35
C LEU A 216 -17.15 3.69 14.24
N LYS A 217 -18.42 3.57 13.85
CA LYS A 217 -19.42 2.80 14.63
C LYS A 217 -19.06 1.32 14.76
N LYS A 218 -18.58 0.71 13.67
CA LYS A 218 -18.36 -0.74 13.63
C LYS A 218 -17.01 -1.19 14.22
N LYS A 219 -16.02 -0.30 14.36
CA LYS A 219 -14.68 -0.63 14.89
C LYS A 219 -14.34 0.15 16.15
N PHE A 220 -14.66 1.45 16.22
CA PHE A 220 -14.21 2.31 17.31
C PHE A 220 -15.18 2.36 18.48
N GLU A 221 -16.51 2.29 18.26
CA GLU A 221 -17.50 2.33 19.36
C GLU A 221 -17.26 1.21 20.38
N ASP A 222 -17.26 -0.05 19.94
CA ASP A 222 -16.98 -1.19 20.82
C ASP A 222 -15.54 -1.16 21.37
N ALA A 223 -14.57 -0.68 20.59
CA ALA A 223 -13.18 -0.61 21.00
C ALA A 223 -12.97 0.40 22.13
N ARG A 224 -13.64 1.55 22.07
CA ARG A 224 -13.52 2.62 23.07
C ARG A 224 -13.89 2.15 24.46
N ASP A 225 -14.92 1.31 24.56
CA ASP A 225 -15.40 0.74 25.84
C ASP A 225 -14.45 -0.33 26.43
N HIS A 226 -13.56 -0.89 25.62
CA HIS A 226 -12.69 -2.01 26.00
C HIS A 226 -11.19 -1.70 25.90
N ALA A 227 -10.83 -0.53 25.37
CA ALA A 227 -9.45 -0.13 25.19
C ALA A 227 -8.74 -0.01 26.55
N PRO A 228 -7.44 -0.33 26.62
CA PRO A 228 -6.64 -0.12 27.83
C PRO A 228 -6.71 1.33 28.32
N ASP A 229 -6.55 1.53 29.62
CA ASP A 229 -6.48 2.87 30.20
C ASP A 229 -5.34 3.67 29.54
N GLY A 230 -5.68 4.83 28.98
CA GLY A 230 -4.71 5.70 28.30
C GLY A 230 -4.45 5.35 26.83
N ALA A 231 -5.10 4.32 26.28
CA ALA A 231 -5.03 4.02 24.86
C ALA A 231 -5.57 5.16 24.01
N VAL A 232 -4.89 5.43 22.89
CA VAL A 232 -5.26 6.46 21.92
C VAL A 232 -5.72 5.76 20.65
N LEU A 233 -6.98 5.97 20.26
CA LEU A 233 -7.55 5.36 19.06
C LEU A 233 -7.43 6.34 17.89
N VAL A 234 -6.79 5.91 16.80
CA VAL A 234 -6.53 6.75 15.62
C VAL A 234 -7.08 6.09 14.37
N LEU A 235 -7.78 6.86 13.55
CA LEU A 235 -8.21 6.45 12.23
C LEU A 235 -7.24 7.02 11.19
N ALA A 236 -6.61 6.13 10.43
CA ALA A 236 -5.64 6.49 9.40
C ALA A 236 -6.23 6.32 7.99
N ALA A 237 -6.42 7.42 7.27
CA ALA A 237 -6.93 7.42 5.91
C ALA A 237 -5.82 7.55 4.87
N TYR A 238 -5.74 6.55 4.00
CA TYR A 238 -4.92 6.61 2.80
C TYR A 238 -5.63 7.39 1.70
N LEU A 239 -5.03 8.51 1.27
CA LEU A 239 -5.58 9.40 0.26
C LEU A 239 -4.88 9.15 -1.08
N GLU A 240 -5.57 8.49 -2.02
CA GLU A 240 -5.07 8.39 -3.39
C GLU A 240 -5.12 9.77 -4.07
N GLU A 241 -6.21 10.52 -3.94
CA GLU A 241 -6.30 11.89 -4.48
C GLU A 241 -6.19 12.92 -3.34
N GLN A 242 -4.98 13.42 -3.09
CA GLN A 242 -4.67 14.33 -1.98
C GLN A 242 -5.68 15.50 -1.80
N ILE A 243 -6.01 16.20 -2.88
CA ILE A 243 -6.79 17.45 -2.79
C ILE A 243 -8.28 17.19 -2.64
N THR A 244 -8.86 16.39 -3.52
CA THR A 244 -10.31 16.14 -3.56
C THR A 244 -10.77 15.34 -2.35
N GLN A 245 -10.07 14.26 -2.02
CA GLN A 245 -10.42 13.40 -0.89
C GLN A 245 -10.15 14.11 0.44
N GLY A 246 -9.00 14.79 0.55
CA GLY A 246 -8.66 15.57 1.74
C GLY A 246 -9.70 16.67 2.03
N LEU A 247 -10.17 17.39 1.00
CA LEU A 247 -11.19 18.43 1.16
C LEU A 247 -12.54 17.87 1.57
N GLU A 248 -13.00 16.76 0.97
CA GLU A 248 -14.28 16.15 1.35
C GLU A 248 -14.27 15.62 2.79
N ILE A 249 -13.19 14.95 3.18
CA ILE A 249 -13.02 14.45 4.55
C ILE A 249 -12.98 15.61 5.53
N SER A 250 -12.26 16.69 5.20
CA SER A 250 -12.21 17.89 6.06
C SER A 250 -13.59 18.54 6.19
N GLN A 251 -14.33 18.66 5.08
CA GLN A 251 -15.71 19.17 5.11
C GLN A 251 -16.61 18.31 5.99
N TRP A 252 -16.50 16.98 5.88
CA TRP A 252 -17.25 16.06 6.72
C TRP A 252 -16.87 16.15 8.21
N LEU A 253 -15.59 16.29 8.52
CA LEU A 253 -15.10 16.50 9.90
C LEU A 253 -15.58 17.83 10.50
N ASP A 254 -15.78 18.85 9.66
CA ASP A 254 -16.31 20.16 10.05
C ASP A 254 -17.85 20.18 10.18
N GLU A 255 -18.54 19.10 9.83
CA GLU A 255 -20.00 19.02 9.98
C GLU A 255 -20.40 18.79 11.44
N ASP A 256 -21.12 19.76 12.05
CA ASP A 256 -21.60 19.73 13.45
C ASP A 256 -22.61 18.60 13.79
N TYR A 257 -22.87 17.65 12.89
CA TYR A 257 -23.85 16.59 13.10
C TYR A 257 -23.34 15.46 14.01
N TYR A 258 -22.02 15.36 14.24
CA TYR A 258 -21.41 14.26 14.97
C TYR A 258 -20.06 14.64 15.59
N ASP A 259 -19.86 14.36 16.88
CA ASP A 259 -18.55 14.55 17.52
C ASP A 259 -17.69 13.28 17.30
N VAL A 260 -16.82 13.33 16.30
CA VAL A 260 -15.88 12.23 15.99
C VAL A 260 -14.99 11.90 17.19
N GLY A 261 -14.74 12.87 18.08
CA GLY A 261 -13.99 12.72 19.33
C GLY A 261 -14.62 11.74 20.34
N GLU A 262 -15.91 11.42 20.21
CA GLU A 262 -16.56 10.38 21.02
C GLU A 262 -16.04 8.97 20.68
N PHE A 263 -15.53 8.77 19.46
CA PHE A 263 -15.13 7.46 18.94
C PHE A 263 -13.62 7.36 18.75
N CYS A 264 -13.00 8.43 18.25
CA CYS A 264 -11.62 8.45 17.77
C CYS A 264 -10.89 9.64 18.38
N ASP A 265 -9.66 9.45 18.86
CA ASP A 265 -8.86 10.50 19.49
C ASP A 265 -8.14 11.38 18.48
N GLY A 266 -7.78 10.82 17.33
CA GLY A 266 -7.10 11.55 16.27
C GLY A 266 -7.28 10.92 14.89
N TRP A 267 -6.93 11.69 13.88
CA TRP A 267 -7.07 11.37 12.48
C TRP A 267 -5.74 11.57 11.78
N LEU A 268 -5.26 10.52 11.11
CA LEU A 268 -4.03 10.52 10.34
C LEU A 268 -4.37 10.45 8.85
N THR A 269 -3.93 11.42 8.05
CA THR A 269 -3.95 11.31 6.58
C THR A 269 -2.57 10.94 6.07
N TYR A 270 -2.51 10.09 5.06
CA TYR A 270 -1.26 9.83 4.37
C TYR A 270 -1.47 9.47 2.91
N THR A 271 -0.47 9.75 2.07
CA THR A 271 -0.47 9.34 0.66
C THR A 271 0.92 8.90 0.22
N HIS A 272 0.97 8.19 -0.91
CA HIS A 272 2.23 7.85 -1.57
C HIS A 272 2.17 7.98 -3.10
N LEU A 273 1.21 8.75 -3.65
CA LEU A 273 1.24 9.08 -5.08
C LEU A 273 2.37 10.07 -5.44
N THR A 274 2.94 10.73 -4.44
CA THR A 274 4.09 11.66 -4.49
C THR A 274 5.12 11.28 -3.42
N GLU A 275 6.00 12.21 -3.01
CA GLU A 275 6.68 12.06 -1.71
C GLU A 275 5.62 11.80 -0.63
N THR A 276 5.92 10.93 0.36
CA THR A 276 4.94 10.65 1.41
C THR A 276 4.65 11.93 2.15
N GLU A 277 3.38 12.31 2.16
CA GLU A 277 2.87 13.36 3.03
C GLU A 277 2.04 12.70 4.12
N ILE A 278 2.23 13.17 5.35
CA ILE A 278 1.48 12.71 6.53
C ILE A 278 0.88 13.96 7.18
N GLY A 279 -0.42 13.94 7.40
CA GLY A 279 -1.14 14.98 8.14
C GLY A 279 -1.79 14.38 9.38
N TYR A 280 -1.87 15.15 10.46
CA TYR A 280 -2.51 14.72 11.70
C TYR A 280 -3.40 15.79 12.31
N GLN A 281 -4.60 15.37 12.72
CA GLN A 281 -5.58 16.18 13.43
C GLN A 281 -6.03 15.46 14.69
N SER A 282 -6.01 16.13 15.83
CA SER A 282 -6.51 15.62 17.10
C SER A 282 -7.96 16.03 17.32
N PHE A 283 -8.75 15.16 17.94
CA PHE A 283 -10.11 15.47 18.42
C PHE A 283 -10.18 15.54 19.95
N THR A 284 -9.27 14.86 20.66
CA THR A 284 -9.23 14.82 22.12
C THR A 284 -7.87 15.26 22.68
N GLU A 285 -7.80 15.55 23.99
CA GLU A 285 -6.52 15.79 24.67
C GLU A 285 -5.57 14.58 24.57
N ALA A 286 -6.12 13.36 24.51
CA ALA A 286 -5.33 12.16 24.31
C ALA A 286 -4.73 12.11 22.90
N GLY A 287 -5.52 12.45 21.88
CA GLY A 287 -5.03 12.57 20.51
C GLY A 287 -3.95 13.64 20.35
N GLU A 288 -4.06 14.79 21.03
CA GLU A 288 -3.06 15.86 20.92
C GLU A 288 -1.68 15.42 21.46
N ARG A 289 -1.63 14.57 22.51
CA ARG A 289 -0.35 14.04 23.01
C ARG A 289 0.41 13.26 21.95
N CYS A 290 -0.30 12.46 21.16
CA CYS A 290 0.29 11.62 20.12
C CYS A 290 0.67 12.38 18.83
N ARG A 291 0.41 13.69 18.72
CA ARG A 291 0.81 14.48 17.54
C ARG A 291 2.31 14.33 17.24
N THR A 292 3.13 14.39 18.28
CA THR A 292 4.59 14.30 18.17
C THR A 292 5.08 12.95 17.63
N LEU A 293 4.28 11.88 17.83
CA LEU A 293 4.55 10.56 17.28
C LEU A 293 4.50 10.58 15.75
N PHE A 294 3.48 11.23 15.18
CA PHE A 294 3.31 11.28 13.73
C PHE A 294 4.24 12.31 13.07
N ASP A 295 4.58 13.40 13.75
CA ASP A 295 5.56 14.38 13.25
C ASP A 295 6.93 13.75 12.98
N ARG A 296 7.33 12.76 13.80
CA ARG A 296 8.60 12.05 13.62
C ARG A 296 8.66 11.24 12.32
N MET A 297 7.52 10.75 11.83
CA MET A 297 7.45 9.99 10.57
C MET A 297 7.71 10.88 9.34
N VAL A 298 7.63 12.20 9.47
CA VAL A 298 7.86 13.18 8.39
C VAL A 298 9.31 13.68 8.36
N ALA A 299 10.05 13.53 9.47
CA ALA A 299 11.38 14.10 9.64
C ALA A 299 12.55 13.17 9.24
N GLU A 300 12.27 11.89 8.99
CA GLU A 300 13.23 10.82 8.64
C GLU A 300 13.00 10.32 7.19
#